data_AF-A0A2H0HIR9-F1
#
_entry.id   AF-A0A2H0HIR9-F1
#
_cell.length_a   1.000
_cell.length_b   1.000
_cell.length_c   1.000
_cell.angle_alpha   90.00
_cell.angle_beta   90.00
_cell.angle_gamma   90.00
#
_symmetry.space_group_name_H-M   'P 1'
#
loop_
_entity.id
_entity.type
_entity.pdbx_description
1 polymer ?
#
loop_
_entity_poly.entity_id
_entity_poly.type
_entity_poly.pdbx_seq_one_letter_code
_entity_poly.pdbx_strand_id
1 'polypeptide(L)'
;MPFNSGTIIYFLIIIGAIAYGLIYSRAKGKTVLNTALLALTFILIGYSSFFMLVIRANARTPINENAPKDAISLLSYLNREQYGTWPIFQGQYYNAPVVEHGDGNPVYVKDNAKGKYVIKDDRKGTIPVYDPRFTTVFPRMWSDQKPEHIRLYKLFGDVKGIPIRVTNSNGESEVVYKPTFGENLRFFFTYQVSHMYLRYFMWNFAGRQNDIESQGEINHGNWISGIGFIDAMRLGDQSNLPDSMRNPARATFFFLPFILGILGFVFQLNRNNKDTWVVALLFIMTGFAIIIYLNQQPLQPRERDYAYAGSFYAFSIWIGLGVLALYNGLQKVMSNKTMAAGIVTVVSLVAVPVLMASQGWEGHNRSGKYAARDFARMYLESCAPNAILFTNGDNDTFPLWYVQEVEGIRTDVRVVNYMLSSGDWYVDQMGRKVYNSDKLPLTIDQDFYNKKGNYVP
;
A
#
# COMPACT_ATOMS: atom_id res chain seq x y z
N MET A 1 -15.12 24.92 -24.17
CA MET A 1 -14.94 25.59 -22.88
C MET A 1 -13.46 25.88 -22.68
N PRO A 2 -13.07 27.05 -22.14
CA PRO A 2 -11.68 27.32 -21.75
C PRO A 2 -11.15 26.23 -20.81
N PHE A 3 -9.84 26.00 -20.82
CA PHE A 3 -9.24 25.06 -19.88
C PHE A 3 -9.59 25.42 -18.43
N ASN A 4 -9.80 24.40 -17.60
CA ASN A 4 -10.11 24.51 -16.17
C ASN A 4 -11.43 25.19 -15.79
N SER A 5 -12.20 25.75 -16.73
CA SER A 5 -13.47 26.43 -16.39
C SER A 5 -14.48 25.49 -15.75
N GLY A 6 -14.56 24.24 -16.21
CA GLY A 6 -15.40 23.20 -15.61
C GLY A 6 -15.00 22.88 -14.16
N THR A 7 -13.69 22.82 -13.89
CA THR A 7 -13.15 22.58 -12.54
C THR A 7 -13.50 23.72 -11.59
N ILE A 8 -13.36 24.97 -12.01
CA ILE A 8 -13.70 26.15 -11.20
C ILE A 8 -15.19 26.15 -10.86
N ILE A 9 -16.06 25.96 -11.87
CA ILE A 9 -17.52 25.92 -11.69
C ILE A 9 -17.90 24.79 -10.73
N TYR A 10 -17.30 23.61 -10.88
CA TYR A 10 -17.50 22.48 -9.99
C TYR A 10 -17.19 22.81 -8.52
N PHE A 11 -16.05 23.44 -8.24
CA PHE A 11 -15.68 23.84 -6.87
C PHE A 11 -16.61 24.90 -6.30
N LEU A 12 -16.99 25.92 -7.09
CA LEU A 12 -17.93 26.94 -6.64
C LEU A 12 -19.30 26.34 -6.28
N ILE A 13 -19.80 25.41 -7.10
CA ILE A 13 -21.06 24.72 -6.83
C ILE A 13 -20.96 23.88 -5.56
N ILE A 14 -19.90 23.08 -5.39
CA ILE A 14 -19.74 22.24 -4.20
C ILE A 14 -19.59 23.07 -2.93
N ILE A 15 -18.72 24.08 -2.94
CA ILE A 15 -18.50 24.95 -1.78
C ILE A 15 -19.79 25.71 -1.44
N GLY A 16 -20.46 26.27 -2.46
CA GLY A 16 -21.74 26.95 -2.29
C GLY A 16 -22.83 26.03 -1.73
N ALA A 17 -22.95 24.80 -2.24
CA ALA A 17 -23.92 23.81 -1.79
C ALA A 17 -23.66 23.37 -0.34
N ILE A 18 -22.39 23.15 0.05
CA ILE A 18 -22.01 22.79 1.41
C ILE A 18 -22.28 23.96 2.36
N ALA A 19 -21.83 25.17 2.02
CA ALA A 19 -22.04 26.35 2.84
C ALA A 19 -23.53 26.63 3.07
N TYR A 20 -24.32 26.62 1.99
CA TYR A 20 -25.77 26.75 2.05
C TYR A 20 -26.38 25.62 2.91
N GLY A 21 -25.99 24.37 2.68
CA GLY A 21 -26.48 23.22 3.43
C GLY A 21 -26.18 23.31 4.93
N LEU A 22 -25.00 23.81 5.32
CA LEU A 22 -24.62 24.02 6.72
C LEU A 22 -25.44 25.13 7.37
N ILE A 23 -25.64 26.25 6.66
CA ILE A 23 -26.49 27.37 7.14
C ILE A 23 -27.94 26.90 7.28
N TYR A 24 -28.49 26.24 6.26
CA TYR A 24 -29.86 25.73 6.23
C TYR A 24 -30.10 24.69 7.33
N SER A 25 -29.22 23.71 7.46
CA SER A 25 -29.34 22.65 8.47
C SER A 25 -29.31 23.22 9.88
N ARG A 26 -28.45 24.22 10.15
CA ARG A 26 -28.42 24.93 11.43
C ARG A 26 -29.70 25.74 11.68
N ALA A 27 -30.15 26.51 10.70
CA ALA A 27 -31.35 27.35 10.81
C ALA A 27 -32.63 26.53 11.03
N LYS A 28 -32.70 25.31 10.48
CA LYS A 28 -33.85 24.39 10.63
C LYS A 28 -33.69 23.35 11.74
N GLY A 29 -32.62 23.42 12.55
CA GLY A 29 -32.37 22.47 13.64
C GLY A 29 -32.12 21.03 13.18
N LYS A 30 -31.71 20.81 11.93
CA LYS A 30 -31.47 19.47 11.35
C LYS A 30 -30.07 18.96 11.73
N THR A 31 -29.94 18.43 12.93
CA THR A 31 -28.66 17.97 13.51
C THR A 31 -27.97 16.89 12.68
N VAL A 32 -28.68 15.84 12.27
CA VAL A 32 -28.11 14.74 11.46
C VAL A 32 -27.57 15.23 10.12
N LEU A 33 -28.32 16.10 9.43
CA LEU A 33 -27.89 16.68 8.15
C LEU A 33 -26.64 17.57 8.35
N ASN A 34 -26.62 18.36 9.42
CA ASN A 34 -25.48 19.21 9.74
C ASN A 34 -24.22 18.37 9.98
N THR A 35 -24.33 17.31 10.80
CA THR A 35 -23.23 16.37 11.06
C THR A 35 -22.75 15.69 9.78
N ALA A 36 -23.66 15.24 8.92
CA ALA A 36 -23.30 14.61 7.65
C ALA A 36 -22.54 15.58 6.72
N LEU A 37 -22.99 16.84 6.63
CA LEU A 37 -22.32 17.87 5.83
C LEU A 37 -20.95 18.25 6.42
N LEU A 38 -20.83 18.32 7.75
CA LEU A 38 -19.53 18.52 8.41
C LEU A 38 -18.58 17.36 8.12
N ALA A 39 -19.04 16.11 8.24
CA ALA A 39 -18.24 14.93 7.92
C ALA A 39 -17.76 14.96 6.46
N LEU A 40 -18.65 15.28 5.51
CA LEU A 40 -18.28 15.46 4.11
C LEU A 40 -17.24 16.59 3.94
N THR A 41 -17.42 17.72 4.64
CA THR A 41 -16.48 18.85 4.58
C THR A 41 -15.09 18.44 5.06
N PHE A 42 -14.98 17.72 6.18
CA PHE A 42 -13.70 17.22 6.68
C PHE A 42 -13.05 16.22 5.74
N ILE A 43 -13.82 15.35 5.10
CA ILE A 43 -13.32 14.46 4.05
C ILE A 43 -12.73 15.30 2.90
N LEU A 44 -13.47 16.30 2.40
CA LEU A 44 -12.99 17.15 1.31
C LEU A 44 -11.74 17.96 1.68
N ILE A 45 -11.65 18.45 2.92
CA ILE A 45 -10.42 19.08 3.44
C ILE A 45 -9.26 18.07 3.41
N GLY A 46 -9.48 16.83 3.83
CA GLY A 46 -8.48 15.77 3.73
C GLY A 46 -8.03 15.52 2.28
N TYR A 47 -8.98 15.41 1.35
CA TYR A 47 -8.70 15.24 -0.08
C TYR A 47 -8.00 16.46 -0.71
N SER A 48 -8.15 17.66 -0.14
CA SER A 48 -7.44 18.85 -0.64
C SER A 48 -5.92 18.72 -0.56
N SER A 49 -5.39 17.82 0.28
CA SER A 49 -3.95 17.52 0.34
C SER A 49 -3.38 17.04 -1.01
N PHE A 50 -4.20 16.44 -1.89
CA PHE A 50 -3.79 16.04 -3.24
C PHE A 50 -3.47 17.24 -4.15
N PHE A 51 -3.94 18.45 -3.85
CA PHE A 51 -3.56 19.64 -4.63
C PHE A 51 -2.06 19.93 -4.57
N MET A 52 -1.38 19.49 -3.51
CA MET A 52 0.07 19.61 -3.42
C MET A 52 0.77 18.92 -4.60
N LEU A 53 0.23 17.81 -5.10
CA LEU A 53 0.77 17.11 -6.27
C LEU A 53 0.72 17.99 -7.52
N VAL A 54 -0.41 18.66 -7.76
CA VAL A 54 -0.59 19.55 -8.92
C VAL A 54 0.30 20.77 -8.82
N ILE A 55 0.39 21.38 -7.63
CA ILE A 55 1.26 22.54 -7.39
C ILE A 55 2.72 22.16 -7.64
N ARG A 56 3.18 21.04 -7.05
CA ARG A 56 4.56 20.54 -7.22
C ARG A 56 4.86 20.19 -8.68
N ALA A 57 3.94 19.53 -9.37
CA ALA A 57 4.12 19.15 -10.76
C ALA A 57 4.25 20.36 -11.69
N ASN A 58 3.50 21.44 -11.42
CA ASN A 58 3.60 22.70 -12.17
C ASN A 58 4.85 23.50 -11.83
N ALA A 59 5.40 23.37 -10.61
CA ALA A 59 6.68 23.95 -10.23
C ALA A 59 7.89 23.29 -10.93
N ARG A 60 7.67 22.19 -11.68
CA ARG A 60 8.71 21.47 -12.46
C ARG A 60 9.91 21.07 -11.60
N THR A 61 9.63 20.53 -10.40
CA THR A 61 10.68 20.00 -9.51
C THR A 61 11.56 18.98 -10.23
N PRO A 62 12.85 18.85 -9.87
CA PRO A 62 13.78 17.92 -10.52
C PRO A 62 13.26 16.50 -10.60
N ILE A 63 12.65 15.99 -9.52
CA ILE A 63 11.93 14.72 -9.49
C ILE A 63 10.43 15.03 -9.59
N ASN A 64 9.78 14.60 -10.69
CA ASN A 64 8.37 14.89 -10.97
C ASN A 64 7.66 13.70 -11.64
N GLU A 65 7.60 12.57 -10.94
CA GLU A 65 7.02 11.33 -11.45
C GLU A 65 5.55 11.49 -11.87
N ASN A 66 5.23 10.96 -13.06
CA ASN A 66 3.92 11.06 -13.74
C ASN A 66 3.44 12.50 -14.06
N ALA A 67 4.09 13.53 -13.51
CA ALA A 67 3.83 14.94 -13.73
C ALA A 67 2.34 15.34 -13.81
N PRO A 68 1.51 15.12 -12.75
CA PRO A 68 0.08 15.45 -12.75
C PRO A 68 -0.16 16.96 -12.70
N LYS A 69 -0.03 17.64 -13.83
CA LYS A 69 -0.06 19.11 -13.96
C LYS A 69 -1.48 19.69 -14.03
N ASP A 70 -2.49 18.88 -14.30
CA ASP A 70 -3.88 19.31 -14.48
C ASP A 70 -4.88 18.28 -13.97
N ALA A 71 -6.18 18.60 -14.03
CA ALA A 71 -7.23 17.74 -13.50
C ALA A 71 -7.30 16.36 -14.18
N ILE A 72 -6.93 16.24 -15.46
CA ILE A 72 -7.01 14.98 -16.20
C ILE A 72 -5.83 14.08 -15.83
N SER A 73 -4.62 14.63 -15.85
CA SER A 73 -3.41 13.93 -15.41
C SER A 73 -3.46 13.58 -13.92
N LEU A 74 -4.06 14.44 -13.07
CA LEU A 74 -4.33 14.10 -11.67
C LEU A 74 -5.33 12.95 -11.54
N LEU A 75 -6.39 12.90 -12.37
CA LEU A 75 -7.34 11.79 -12.35
C LEU A 75 -6.65 10.47 -12.72
N SER A 76 -5.85 10.45 -13.78
CA SER A 76 -5.08 9.25 -14.17
C SER A 76 -4.09 8.82 -13.06
N TYR A 77 -3.43 9.80 -12.42
CA TYR A 77 -2.56 9.57 -11.27
C TYR A 77 -3.30 8.95 -10.07
N LEU A 78 -4.44 9.52 -9.68
CA LEU A 78 -5.25 9.05 -8.55
C LEU A 78 -5.85 7.66 -8.82
N ASN A 79 -6.27 7.40 -10.07
CA ASN A 79 -6.75 6.10 -10.51
C ASN A 79 -5.63 5.07 -10.65
N ARG A 80 -4.36 5.49 -10.54
CA ARG A 80 -3.19 4.62 -10.64
C ARG A 80 -3.17 3.80 -11.94
N GLU A 81 -3.61 4.40 -13.04
CA GLU A 81 -3.81 3.69 -14.32
C GLU A 81 -2.56 2.93 -14.81
N GLN A 82 -1.36 3.44 -14.48
CA GLN A 82 -0.09 2.79 -14.81
C GLN A 82 0.09 1.38 -14.20
N TYR A 83 -0.65 1.03 -13.16
CA TYR A 83 -0.54 -0.25 -12.46
C TYR A 83 -1.60 -1.27 -12.92
N GLY A 84 -2.48 -0.89 -13.85
CA GLY A 84 -3.60 -1.72 -14.29
C GLY A 84 -4.71 -1.85 -13.24
N THR A 85 -5.60 -2.82 -13.46
CA THR A 85 -6.75 -3.09 -12.61
C THR A 85 -6.70 -4.51 -12.05
N TRP A 86 -7.36 -4.71 -10.91
CA TRP A 86 -7.56 -6.02 -10.31
C TRP A 86 -9.03 -6.16 -9.88
N PRO A 87 -9.60 -7.36 -9.97
CA PRO A 87 -11.00 -7.54 -9.65
C PRO A 87 -11.22 -7.49 -8.14
N ILE A 88 -12.27 -6.79 -7.68
CA ILE A 88 -12.63 -6.70 -6.25
C ILE A 88 -13.92 -7.47 -5.99
N PHE A 89 -15.03 -7.03 -6.57
CA PHE A 89 -16.35 -7.64 -6.33
C PHE A 89 -16.65 -8.81 -7.27
N GLN A 90 -16.30 -8.69 -8.55
CA GLN A 90 -16.50 -9.72 -9.56
C GLN A 90 -15.32 -9.73 -10.52
N GLY A 91 -14.97 -10.91 -11.03
CA GLY A 91 -13.89 -11.07 -11.99
C GLY A 91 -13.45 -12.51 -12.16
N GLN A 92 -12.32 -12.67 -12.82
CA GLN A 92 -11.78 -13.95 -13.29
C GLN A 92 -10.87 -14.64 -12.27
N TYR A 93 -10.73 -15.95 -12.43
CA TYR A 93 -9.60 -16.71 -11.88
C TYR A 93 -8.36 -16.62 -12.78
N TYR A 94 -7.18 -16.92 -12.21
CA TYR A 94 -5.88 -16.87 -12.89
C TYR A 94 -5.76 -17.78 -14.14
N ASN A 95 -6.69 -18.71 -14.34
CA ASN A 95 -6.68 -19.62 -15.49
C ASN A 95 -7.91 -19.44 -16.38
N ALA A 96 -8.57 -18.29 -16.29
CA ALA A 96 -9.69 -17.97 -17.15
C ALA A 96 -9.21 -17.70 -18.59
N PRO A 97 -9.73 -18.44 -19.58
CA PRO A 97 -9.44 -18.12 -20.98
C PRO A 97 -10.03 -16.75 -21.36
N VAL A 98 -9.30 -15.99 -22.18
CA VAL A 98 -9.79 -14.76 -22.79
C VAL A 98 -10.58 -15.12 -24.05
N VAL A 99 -11.84 -14.67 -24.14
CA VAL A 99 -12.74 -14.95 -25.27
C VAL A 99 -12.80 -13.80 -26.26
N GLU A 100 -12.67 -12.56 -25.79
CA GLU A 100 -12.74 -11.34 -26.60
C GLU A 100 -11.93 -10.22 -25.89
N HIS A 101 -11.68 -9.12 -26.58
CA HIS A 101 -11.20 -7.89 -25.97
C HIS A 101 -12.22 -6.77 -26.17
N GLY A 102 -12.66 -6.17 -25.07
CA GLY A 102 -13.54 -5.00 -25.06
C GLY A 102 -12.78 -3.68 -25.04
N ASP A 103 -13.53 -2.59 -25.22
CA ASP A 103 -13.00 -1.23 -25.23
C ASP A 103 -12.85 -0.65 -23.82
N GLY A 104 -11.72 0.02 -23.58
CA GLY A 104 -11.45 0.79 -22.37
C GLY A 104 -11.90 2.25 -22.45
N ASN A 105 -11.73 2.98 -21.34
CA ASN A 105 -12.04 4.41 -21.32
C ASN A 105 -10.95 5.21 -22.06
N PRO A 106 -11.31 6.11 -22.99
CA PRO A 106 -10.35 6.90 -23.73
C PRO A 106 -9.56 7.85 -22.81
N VAL A 107 -8.28 8.01 -23.10
CA VAL A 107 -7.37 8.93 -22.41
C VAL A 107 -7.37 10.27 -23.14
N TYR A 108 -7.63 11.35 -22.41
CA TYR A 108 -7.62 12.71 -22.94
C TYR A 108 -6.33 13.44 -22.56
N VAL A 109 -5.86 14.30 -23.47
CA VAL A 109 -4.73 15.21 -23.21
C VAL A 109 -5.06 16.62 -23.65
N LYS A 110 -4.38 17.58 -23.01
CA LYS A 110 -4.52 19.00 -23.30
C LYS A 110 -3.76 19.35 -24.59
N ASP A 111 -4.47 19.78 -25.63
CA ASP A 111 -3.86 20.30 -26.87
C ASP A 111 -3.87 21.83 -26.83
N ASN A 112 -2.69 22.42 -26.55
CA ASN A 112 -2.55 23.87 -26.45
C ASN A 112 -2.71 24.57 -27.81
N ALA A 113 -2.39 23.91 -28.93
CA ALA A 113 -2.53 24.48 -30.27
C ALA A 113 -3.99 24.58 -30.69
N LYS A 114 -4.81 23.58 -30.33
CA LYS A 114 -6.26 23.55 -30.61
C LYS A 114 -7.11 24.17 -29.51
N GLY A 115 -6.52 24.56 -28.38
CA GLY A 115 -7.22 25.14 -27.24
C GLY A 115 -8.28 24.22 -26.61
N LYS A 116 -8.19 22.90 -26.81
CA LYS A 116 -9.17 21.91 -26.34
C LYS A 116 -8.51 20.60 -25.91
N TYR A 117 -9.23 19.78 -25.15
CA TYR A 117 -8.80 18.41 -24.86
C TYR A 117 -9.04 17.50 -26.07
N VAL A 118 -8.09 16.61 -26.37
CA VAL A 118 -8.14 15.65 -27.49
C VAL A 118 -7.86 14.25 -26.97
N ILE A 119 -8.38 13.23 -27.66
CA ILE A 119 -8.13 11.82 -27.31
C ILE A 119 -6.68 11.49 -27.72
N LYS A 120 -5.88 11.00 -26.76
CA LYS A 120 -4.51 10.48 -26.96
C LYS A 120 -4.54 8.98 -27.28
N ASP A 121 -5.40 8.24 -26.59
CA ASP A 121 -5.54 6.79 -26.71
C ASP A 121 -7.02 6.46 -26.55
N ASP A 122 -7.61 5.77 -27.53
CA ASP A 122 -9.01 5.36 -27.49
C ASP A 122 -9.24 4.07 -26.69
N ARG A 123 -8.15 3.39 -26.28
CA ARG A 123 -8.13 2.14 -25.51
C ARG A 123 -9.03 1.05 -26.09
N LYS A 124 -9.25 1.02 -27.40
CA LYS A 124 -10.09 0.00 -28.03
C LYS A 124 -9.46 -1.39 -28.00
N GLY A 125 -10.26 -2.41 -27.68
CA GLY A 125 -9.79 -3.80 -27.56
C GLY A 125 -8.67 -4.00 -26.52
N THR A 126 -8.60 -3.17 -25.49
CA THR A 126 -7.54 -3.27 -24.45
C THR A 126 -7.95 -4.09 -23.23
N ILE A 127 -9.26 -4.28 -23.02
CA ILE A 127 -9.76 -4.96 -21.81
C ILE A 127 -10.07 -6.42 -22.14
N PRO A 128 -9.35 -7.39 -21.57
CA PRO A 128 -9.66 -8.80 -21.80
C PRO A 128 -11.03 -9.15 -21.21
N VAL A 129 -11.87 -9.78 -22.04
CA VAL A 129 -13.15 -10.38 -21.65
C VAL A 129 -12.90 -11.87 -21.46
N TYR A 130 -13.13 -12.35 -20.24
CA TYR A 130 -12.87 -13.73 -19.86
C TYR A 130 -14.10 -14.62 -20.04
N ASP A 131 -13.88 -15.93 -20.25
CA ASP A 131 -14.93 -16.92 -20.27
C ASP A 131 -15.75 -16.85 -18.96
N PRO A 132 -17.07 -16.55 -19.01
CA PRO A 132 -17.91 -16.40 -17.82
C PRO A 132 -17.87 -17.63 -16.90
N ARG A 133 -17.62 -18.84 -17.43
CA ARG A 133 -17.51 -20.07 -16.65
C ARG A 133 -16.34 -20.03 -15.67
N PHE A 134 -15.33 -19.19 -15.89
CA PHE A 134 -14.13 -18.99 -15.07
C PHE A 134 -14.16 -17.70 -14.24
N THR A 135 -15.30 -17.01 -14.24
CA THR A 135 -15.51 -15.83 -13.39
C THR A 135 -16.25 -16.19 -12.11
N THR A 136 -16.09 -15.37 -11.08
CA THR A 136 -16.75 -15.55 -9.79
C THR A 136 -17.03 -14.21 -9.12
N VAL A 137 -17.85 -14.26 -8.08
CA VAL A 137 -17.99 -13.16 -7.10
C VAL A 137 -16.84 -13.29 -6.10
N PHE A 138 -16.26 -12.16 -5.70
CA PHE A 138 -15.13 -12.09 -4.77
C PHE A 138 -13.89 -12.92 -5.21
N PRO A 139 -13.34 -12.69 -6.42
CA PRO A 139 -12.17 -13.42 -6.90
C PRO A 139 -10.92 -13.01 -6.13
N ARG A 140 -10.21 -13.97 -5.53
CA ARG A 140 -8.97 -13.75 -4.77
C ARG A 140 -7.74 -14.34 -5.47
N MET A 141 -7.97 -15.32 -6.34
CA MET A 141 -6.95 -16.01 -7.12
C MET A 141 -6.99 -15.62 -8.59
N TRP A 142 -6.68 -14.35 -8.87
CA TRP A 142 -6.97 -13.72 -10.16
C TRP A 142 -5.74 -13.50 -11.05
N SER A 143 -4.53 -13.42 -10.48
CA SER A 143 -3.34 -12.99 -11.20
C SER A 143 -2.66 -14.14 -11.96
N ASP A 144 -2.45 -13.94 -13.25
CA ASP A 144 -1.75 -14.87 -14.16
C ASP A 144 -0.41 -14.30 -14.67
N GLN A 145 -0.03 -13.11 -14.20
CA GLN A 145 1.16 -12.37 -14.64
C GLN A 145 2.48 -13.14 -14.48
N LYS A 146 2.52 -14.12 -13.57
CA LYS A 146 3.70 -14.97 -13.31
C LYS A 146 3.26 -16.41 -13.02
N PRO A 147 3.93 -17.42 -13.59
CA PRO A 147 3.67 -18.83 -13.26
C PRO A 147 3.75 -19.13 -11.76
N GLU A 148 4.59 -18.42 -11.02
CA GLU A 148 4.77 -18.59 -9.59
C GLU A 148 3.57 -18.10 -8.77
N HIS A 149 2.80 -17.10 -9.25
CA HIS A 149 1.55 -16.71 -8.60
C HIS A 149 0.59 -17.90 -8.59
N ILE A 150 0.46 -18.58 -9.72
CA ILE A 150 -0.39 -19.76 -9.90
C ILE A 150 0.06 -20.89 -8.97
N ARG A 151 1.37 -21.12 -8.85
CA ARG A 151 1.93 -22.13 -7.93
C ARG A 151 1.53 -21.83 -6.48
N LEU A 152 1.67 -20.59 -6.04
CA LEU A 152 1.32 -20.20 -4.66
C LEU A 152 -0.18 -20.18 -4.42
N TYR A 153 -0.98 -19.81 -5.42
CA TYR A 153 -2.44 -19.99 -5.36
C TYR A 153 -2.82 -21.46 -5.13
N LYS A 154 -2.20 -22.39 -5.87
CA LYS A 154 -2.42 -23.82 -5.70
C LYS A 154 -1.98 -24.32 -4.33
N LEU A 155 -0.86 -23.80 -3.79
CA LEU A 155 -0.35 -24.15 -2.47
C LEU A 155 -1.25 -23.66 -1.33
N PHE A 156 -1.54 -22.34 -1.28
CA PHE A 156 -2.31 -21.72 -0.20
C PHE A 156 -3.81 -22.04 -0.29
N GLY A 157 -4.33 -22.21 -1.51
CA GLY A 157 -5.71 -22.59 -1.78
C GLY A 157 -5.96 -24.10 -1.79
N ASP A 158 -4.90 -24.94 -1.79
CA ASP A 158 -4.96 -26.41 -1.96
C ASP A 158 -5.87 -26.80 -3.14
N VAL A 159 -5.55 -26.24 -4.30
CA VAL A 159 -6.46 -26.21 -5.45
C VAL A 159 -6.41 -27.54 -6.18
N LYS A 160 -7.54 -28.24 -6.18
CA LYS A 160 -7.85 -29.40 -7.02
C LYS A 160 -8.61 -28.97 -8.26
N GLY A 161 -9.53 -28.02 -8.08
CA GLY A 161 -10.34 -27.44 -9.15
C GLY A 161 -11.39 -28.39 -9.75
N ILE A 162 -12.22 -27.84 -10.62
CA ILE A 162 -13.24 -28.54 -11.41
C ILE A 162 -12.78 -28.58 -12.87
N PRO A 163 -12.73 -29.76 -13.51
CA PRO A 163 -12.33 -29.87 -14.91
C PRO A 163 -13.39 -29.25 -15.81
N ILE A 164 -12.98 -28.31 -16.67
CA ILE A 164 -13.82 -27.68 -17.69
C ILE A 164 -13.12 -27.82 -19.04
N ARG A 165 -13.83 -28.35 -20.03
CA ARG A 165 -13.34 -28.37 -21.41
C ARG A 165 -13.48 -26.99 -22.04
N VAL A 166 -12.38 -26.49 -22.57
CA VAL A 166 -12.28 -25.22 -23.29
C VAL A 166 -11.61 -25.48 -24.64
N THR A 167 -11.88 -24.60 -25.60
CA THR A 167 -11.20 -24.62 -26.90
C THR A 167 -10.13 -23.55 -26.86
N ASN A 168 -8.87 -23.93 -27.08
CA ASN A 168 -7.76 -22.98 -27.08
C ASN A 168 -7.75 -22.13 -28.35
N SER A 169 -6.86 -21.14 -28.42
CA SER A 169 -6.71 -20.25 -29.59
C SER A 169 -6.33 -20.99 -30.88
N ASN A 170 -5.83 -22.23 -30.79
CA ASN A 170 -5.48 -23.08 -31.92
C ASN A 170 -6.65 -23.98 -32.39
N GLY A 171 -7.81 -23.90 -31.74
CA GLY A 171 -8.99 -24.73 -32.05
C GLY A 171 -8.96 -26.13 -31.42
N GLU A 172 -8.00 -26.44 -30.57
CA GLU A 172 -7.88 -27.73 -29.89
C GLU A 172 -8.65 -27.72 -28.56
N SER A 173 -9.20 -28.87 -28.17
CA SER A 173 -9.89 -29.02 -26.89
C SER A 173 -8.89 -29.36 -25.79
N GLU A 174 -8.84 -28.53 -24.75
CA GLU A 174 -8.06 -28.76 -23.54
C GLU A 174 -8.95 -28.76 -22.29
N VAL A 175 -8.49 -29.42 -21.21
CA VAL A 175 -9.17 -29.43 -19.92
C VAL A 175 -8.46 -28.48 -18.98
N VAL A 176 -9.15 -27.42 -18.56
CA VAL A 176 -8.66 -26.46 -17.58
C VAL A 176 -9.36 -26.71 -16.24
N TYR A 177 -8.57 -26.82 -15.18
CA TYR A 177 -9.06 -27.06 -13.81
C TYR A 177 -9.38 -25.75 -13.12
N LYS A 178 -10.64 -25.33 -13.18
CA LYS A 178 -11.09 -24.07 -12.57
C LYS A 178 -11.11 -24.18 -11.04
N PRO A 179 -10.53 -23.23 -10.29
CA PRO A 179 -10.70 -23.17 -8.84
C PRO A 179 -12.18 -23.14 -8.42
N THR A 180 -12.50 -23.85 -7.34
CA THR A 180 -13.79 -23.75 -6.67
C THR A 180 -13.85 -22.48 -5.83
N PHE A 181 -15.06 -22.02 -5.50
CA PHE A 181 -15.22 -20.89 -4.60
C PHE A 181 -14.68 -21.19 -3.18
N GLY A 182 -14.74 -22.44 -2.73
CA GLY A 182 -14.15 -22.87 -1.46
C GLY A 182 -12.62 -22.75 -1.44
N GLU A 183 -11.94 -23.16 -2.51
CA GLU A 183 -10.48 -22.99 -2.67
C GLU A 183 -10.09 -21.51 -2.74
N ASN A 184 -10.91 -20.70 -3.41
CA ASN A 184 -10.78 -19.24 -3.44
C ASN A 184 -10.86 -18.61 -2.03
N LEU A 185 -11.86 -19.01 -1.24
CA LEU A 185 -11.98 -18.56 0.15
C LEU A 185 -10.86 -19.12 1.03
N ARG A 186 -10.39 -20.34 0.77
CA ARG A 186 -9.24 -20.89 1.49
C ARG A 186 -8.02 -20.01 1.28
N PHE A 187 -7.71 -19.64 0.05
CA PHE A 187 -6.63 -18.69 -0.26
C PHE A 187 -6.82 -17.33 0.43
N PHE A 188 -8.06 -16.81 0.46
CA PHE A 188 -8.38 -15.58 1.20
C PHE A 188 -7.94 -15.69 2.67
N PHE A 189 -8.34 -16.75 3.36
CA PHE A 189 -8.06 -16.87 4.79
C PHE A 189 -6.61 -17.27 5.08
N THR A 190 -6.00 -18.15 4.29
CA THR A 190 -4.64 -18.65 4.52
C THR A 190 -3.57 -17.65 4.11
N TYR A 191 -3.69 -17.04 2.93
CA TYR A 191 -2.71 -16.09 2.43
C TYR A 191 -3.10 -14.65 2.78
N GLN A 192 -4.24 -14.16 2.30
CA GLN A 192 -4.55 -12.74 2.40
C GLN A 192 -4.84 -12.29 3.84
N VAL A 193 -5.59 -13.06 4.63
CA VAL A 193 -5.88 -12.73 6.03
C VAL A 193 -4.76 -13.17 6.96
N SER A 194 -4.37 -14.44 6.93
CA SER A 194 -3.38 -14.96 7.88
C SER A 194 -1.96 -14.47 7.55
N HIS A 195 -1.44 -14.78 6.36
CA HIS A 195 -0.08 -14.43 5.97
C HIS A 195 0.15 -12.93 5.76
N MET A 196 -0.78 -12.24 5.08
CA MET A 196 -0.58 -10.83 4.71
C MET A 196 -1.07 -9.83 5.75
N TYR A 197 -1.86 -10.22 6.75
CA TYR A 197 -2.33 -9.28 7.78
C TYR A 197 -2.08 -9.75 9.20
N LEU A 198 -2.62 -10.90 9.60
CA LEU A 198 -2.47 -11.38 10.98
C LEU A 198 -1.00 -11.59 11.34
N ARG A 199 -0.16 -12.04 10.39
CA ARG A 199 1.29 -12.13 10.58
C ARG A 199 1.91 -10.80 11.00
N TYR A 200 1.65 -9.71 10.28
CA TYR A 200 2.16 -8.37 10.61
C TYR A 200 1.52 -7.78 11.86
N PHE A 201 0.23 -8.04 12.08
CA PHE A 201 -0.44 -7.67 13.31
C PHE A 201 0.30 -8.32 14.50
N MET A 202 0.62 -9.61 14.41
CA MET A 202 1.34 -10.33 15.44
C MET A 202 2.83 -9.94 15.56
N TRP A 203 3.49 -9.47 14.49
CA TRP A 203 4.82 -8.86 14.60
C TRP A 203 4.85 -7.73 15.63
N ASN A 204 3.79 -6.92 15.67
CA ASN A 204 3.70 -5.76 16.55
C ASN A 204 3.27 -6.12 17.98
N PHE A 205 2.44 -7.17 18.15
CA PHE A 205 1.78 -7.44 19.43
C PHE A 205 2.18 -8.76 20.12
N ALA A 206 2.90 -9.65 19.44
CA ALA A 206 3.48 -10.86 20.01
C ALA A 206 4.99 -10.96 19.80
N GLY A 207 5.50 -10.47 18.65
CA GLY A 207 6.91 -10.43 18.32
C GLY A 207 7.19 -10.91 16.89
N ARG A 208 8.44 -10.73 16.43
CA ARG A 208 8.87 -10.93 15.04
C ARG A 208 10.04 -11.92 14.98
N GLN A 209 9.98 -12.87 14.04
CA GLN A 209 11.03 -13.86 13.82
C GLN A 209 12.27 -13.25 13.15
N ASN A 210 12.05 -12.50 12.07
CA ASN A 210 13.03 -11.73 11.31
C ASN A 210 12.29 -10.77 10.35
N ASP A 211 13.03 -9.92 9.65
CA ASP A 211 12.54 -8.96 8.66
C ASP A 211 12.78 -9.41 7.20
N ILE A 212 13.07 -10.69 6.99
CA ILE A 212 13.27 -11.24 5.64
C ILE A 212 11.90 -11.53 5.02
N GLU A 213 11.73 -11.12 3.77
CA GLU A 213 10.46 -11.30 3.06
C GLU A 213 10.04 -12.77 3.00
N SER A 214 8.78 -13.02 3.34
CA SER A 214 8.19 -14.36 3.36
C SER A 214 7.16 -14.57 2.26
N GLN A 215 7.23 -15.72 1.60
CA GLN A 215 6.22 -16.27 0.69
C GLN A 215 5.52 -17.50 1.29
N GLY A 216 5.67 -17.72 2.61
CA GLY A 216 5.06 -18.82 3.36
C GLY A 216 6.09 -19.76 4.01
N GLU A 217 7.38 -19.45 3.92
CA GLU A 217 8.44 -20.26 4.52
C GLU A 217 8.45 -20.12 6.05
N ILE A 218 8.74 -21.22 6.74
CA ILE A 218 8.76 -21.29 8.21
C ILE A 218 9.90 -20.48 8.86
N ASN A 219 10.94 -20.14 8.09
CA ASN A 219 12.12 -19.43 8.55
C ASN A 219 12.18 -17.97 8.08
N HIS A 220 11.18 -17.48 7.35
CA HIS A 220 11.14 -16.12 6.81
C HIS A 220 9.91 -15.37 7.29
N GLY A 221 10.12 -14.19 7.86
CA GLY A 221 9.10 -13.20 8.14
C GLY A 221 7.94 -13.66 9.06
N ASN A 222 8.07 -14.73 9.85
CA ASN A 222 6.98 -15.11 10.74
C ASN A 222 6.92 -14.22 11.99
N TRP A 223 5.79 -14.24 12.69
CA TRP A 223 5.74 -13.74 14.05
C TRP A 223 6.26 -14.81 15.02
N ILE A 224 6.80 -14.40 16.16
CA ILE A 224 7.24 -15.30 17.24
C ILE A 224 6.86 -14.68 18.58
N SER A 225 6.44 -15.49 19.54
CA SER A 225 6.01 -15.00 20.86
C SER A 225 7.12 -14.97 21.90
N GLY A 226 8.08 -15.89 21.83
CA GLY A 226 9.02 -16.20 22.91
C GLY A 226 8.53 -17.32 23.83
N ILE A 227 7.32 -17.84 23.60
CA ILE A 227 6.77 -18.98 24.34
C ILE A 227 7.04 -20.25 23.55
N GLY A 228 8.05 -21.02 23.99
CA GLY A 228 8.65 -22.11 23.22
C GLY A 228 7.65 -23.11 22.62
N PHE A 229 6.65 -23.57 23.38
CA PHE A 229 5.68 -24.53 22.86
C PHE A 229 4.74 -23.92 21.79
N ILE A 230 4.34 -22.66 21.93
CA ILE A 230 3.49 -21.96 20.96
C ILE A 230 4.25 -21.73 19.66
N ASP A 231 5.51 -21.34 19.78
CA ASP A 231 6.36 -21.08 18.63
C ASP A 231 6.73 -22.39 17.92
N ALA A 232 7.04 -23.46 18.67
CA ALA A 232 7.38 -24.77 18.14
C ALA A 232 6.24 -25.41 17.33
N MET A 233 4.98 -25.23 17.76
CA MET A 233 3.80 -25.73 17.02
C MET A 233 3.66 -25.15 15.61
N ARG A 234 4.26 -23.99 15.33
CA ARG A 234 4.14 -23.30 14.03
C ARG A 234 5.43 -23.29 13.24
N LEU A 235 6.57 -23.11 13.92
CA LEU A 235 7.87 -22.84 13.29
C LEU A 235 8.90 -23.95 13.56
N GLY A 236 8.56 -24.98 14.34
CA GLY A 236 9.50 -25.97 14.85
C GLY A 236 10.37 -25.41 15.98
N ASP A 237 11.25 -26.27 16.52
CA ASP A 237 12.09 -25.92 17.67
C ASP A 237 12.96 -24.67 17.41
N GLN A 238 12.85 -23.70 18.30
CA GLN A 238 13.54 -22.40 18.23
C GLN A 238 14.74 -22.32 19.18
N SER A 239 15.00 -23.35 19.98
CA SER A 239 16.02 -23.33 21.03
C SER A 239 17.45 -23.51 20.50
N ASN A 240 17.61 -24.24 19.40
CA ASN A 240 18.91 -24.60 18.83
C ASN A 240 19.02 -24.22 17.34
N LEU A 241 18.77 -22.94 17.03
CA LEU A 241 18.93 -22.41 15.68
C LEU A 241 20.40 -22.12 15.38
N PRO A 242 20.87 -22.36 14.14
CA PRO A 242 22.24 -22.02 13.74
C PRO A 242 22.45 -20.50 13.78
N ASP A 243 23.70 -20.07 13.99
CA ASP A 243 24.04 -18.65 14.10
C ASP A 243 23.69 -17.84 12.83
N SER A 244 23.65 -18.48 11.66
CA SER A 244 23.21 -17.87 10.40
C SER A 244 21.75 -17.42 10.40
N MET A 245 20.93 -17.92 11.33
CA MET A 245 19.53 -17.52 11.52
C MET A 245 19.35 -16.40 12.56
N ARG A 246 20.44 -15.91 13.17
CA ARG A 246 20.36 -14.70 14.00
C ARG A 246 20.03 -13.51 13.12
N ASN A 247 19.05 -12.73 13.57
CA ASN A 247 18.59 -11.56 12.85
C ASN A 247 18.31 -10.43 13.87
N PRO A 248 18.87 -9.23 13.69
CA PRO A 248 18.66 -8.09 14.60
C PRO A 248 17.20 -7.65 14.76
N ALA A 249 16.35 -8.02 13.80
CA ALA A 249 14.93 -7.71 13.80
C ALA A 249 14.10 -8.70 14.62
N ARG A 250 14.70 -9.79 15.13
CA ARG A 250 14.04 -10.77 15.99
C ARG A 250 13.67 -10.14 17.34
N ALA A 251 12.41 -10.27 17.74
CA ALA A 251 11.89 -9.72 18.99
C ALA A 251 10.78 -10.61 19.57
N THR A 252 10.75 -10.80 20.89
CA THR A 252 9.73 -11.61 21.57
C THR A 252 9.01 -10.79 22.64
N PHE A 253 7.70 -10.55 22.46
CA PHE A 253 6.89 -9.73 23.37
C PHE A 253 5.96 -10.55 24.28
N PHE A 254 6.01 -11.89 24.20
CA PHE A 254 5.25 -12.82 25.05
C PHE A 254 3.74 -12.54 25.10
N PHE A 255 3.18 -12.03 23.99
CA PHE A 255 1.79 -11.58 23.87
C PHE A 255 1.37 -10.46 24.84
N LEU A 256 2.27 -9.84 25.61
CA LEU A 256 1.88 -8.83 26.59
C LEU A 256 1.14 -7.64 25.95
N PRO A 257 1.61 -7.04 24.83
CA PRO A 257 0.86 -5.98 24.15
C PRO A 257 -0.48 -6.48 23.62
N PHE A 258 -0.51 -7.68 23.04
CA PHE A 258 -1.74 -8.30 22.51
C PHE A 258 -2.80 -8.49 23.60
N ILE A 259 -2.44 -9.12 24.72
CA ILE A 259 -3.35 -9.39 25.85
C ILE A 259 -3.88 -8.07 26.41
N LEU A 260 -3.01 -7.06 26.59
CA LEU A 260 -3.43 -5.76 27.10
C LEU A 260 -4.44 -5.08 26.16
N GLY A 261 -4.24 -5.18 24.84
CA GLY A 261 -5.18 -4.70 23.85
C GLY A 261 -6.53 -5.43 23.91
N ILE A 262 -6.54 -6.75 24.04
CA ILE A 262 -7.79 -7.52 24.20
C ILE A 262 -8.54 -7.12 25.47
N LEU A 263 -7.83 -6.96 26.59
CA LEU A 263 -8.42 -6.49 27.85
C LEU A 263 -9.07 -5.11 27.68
N GLY A 264 -8.41 -4.20 26.96
CA GLY A 264 -8.96 -2.87 26.69
C GLY A 264 -10.15 -2.87 25.75
N PHE A 265 -10.14 -3.73 24.71
CA PHE A 265 -11.29 -3.92 23.83
C PHE A 265 -12.52 -4.41 24.62
N VAL A 266 -12.36 -5.47 25.41
CA VAL A 266 -13.45 -6.00 26.25
C VAL A 266 -13.91 -4.97 27.28
N PHE A 267 -12.98 -4.22 27.87
CA PHE A 267 -13.29 -3.14 28.80
C PHE A 267 -14.12 -2.04 28.16
N GLN A 268 -13.74 -1.58 26.96
CA GLN A 268 -14.48 -0.56 26.22
C GLN A 268 -15.86 -1.09 25.83
N LEU A 269 -15.94 -2.32 25.31
CA LEU A 269 -17.19 -2.94 24.86
C LEU A 269 -18.23 -3.01 25.97
N ASN A 270 -17.79 -3.37 27.18
CA ASN A 270 -18.66 -3.47 28.36
C ASN A 270 -19.09 -2.11 28.93
N ARG A 271 -18.38 -1.02 28.64
CA ARG A 271 -18.68 0.31 29.19
C ARG A 271 -19.33 1.26 28.20
N ASN A 272 -18.87 1.28 26.95
CA ASN A 272 -19.42 2.10 25.89
C ASN A 272 -19.31 1.38 24.53
N ASN A 273 -20.38 0.66 24.19
CA ASN A 273 -20.47 -0.07 22.94
C ASN A 273 -20.40 0.85 21.70
N LYS A 274 -20.99 2.06 21.77
CA LYS A 274 -21.00 3.00 20.63
C LYS A 274 -19.59 3.45 20.26
N ASP A 275 -18.81 3.87 21.24
CA ASP A 275 -17.42 4.29 21.01
C ASP A 275 -16.52 3.10 20.63
N THR A 276 -16.83 1.91 21.15
CA THR A 276 -16.13 0.68 20.75
C THR A 276 -16.30 0.41 19.26
N TRP A 277 -17.52 0.60 18.72
CA TRP A 277 -17.75 0.47 17.27
C TRP A 277 -16.98 1.49 16.45
N VAL A 278 -16.78 2.72 16.94
CA VAL A 278 -15.97 3.72 16.23
C VAL A 278 -14.51 3.24 16.09
N VAL A 279 -13.91 2.76 17.19
CA VAL A 279 -12.53 2.23 17.16
C VAL A 279 -12.46 0.94 16.35
N ALA A 280 -13.45 0.06 16.47
CA ALA A 280 -13.52 -1.20 15.72
C ALA A 280 -13.68 -0.97 14.21
N LEU A 281 -14.48 0.02 13.80
CA LEU A 281 -14.59 0.42 12.40
C LEU A 281 -13.26 0.95 11.88
N LEU A 282 -12.55 1.79 12.64
CA LEU A 282 -11.21 2.22 12.27
C LEU A 282 -10.27 1.01 12.10
N PHE A 283 -10.27 0.08 13.05
CA PHE A 283 -9.48 -1.15 13.01
C PHE A 283 -9.77 -2.01 11.78
N ILE A 284 -11.05 -2.26 11.49
CA ILE A 284 -11.48 -3.10 10.36
C ILE A 284 -11.19 -2.40 9.02
N MET A 285 -11.51 -1.10 8.91
CA MET A 285 -11.35 -0.35 7.67
C MET A 285 -9.88 -0.13 7.29
N THR A 286 -8.99 -0.03 8.29
CA THR A 286 -7.55 0.17 8.08
C THR A 286 -6.72 -1.12 8.23
N GLY A 287 -7.41 -2.27 8.31
CA GLY A 287 -6.81 -3.60 8.37
C GLY A 287 -7.45 -4.51 7.32
N PHE A 288 -8.48 -5.26 7.72
CA PHE A 288 -9.16 -6.23 6.86
C PHE A 288 -9.73 -5.66 5.55
N ALA A 289 -10.30 -4.44 5.57
CA ALA A 289 -10.84 -3.84 4.35
C ALA A 289 -9.73 -3.50 3.33
N ILE A 290 -8.53 -3.13 3.81
CA ILE A 290 -7.36 -2.90 2.94
C ILE A 290 -6.96 -4.19 2.23
N ILE A 291 -7.00 -5.34 2.91
CA ILE A 291 -6.72 -6.64 2.29
C ILE A 291 -7.69 -6.91 1.13
N ILE A 292 -8.99 -6.69 1.37
CA ILE A 292 -10.04 -6.89 0.37
C ILE A 292 -9.83 -5.97 -0.83
N TYR A 293 -9.56 -4.69 -0.57
CA TYR A 293 -9.37 -3.65 -1.57
C TYR A 293 -8.12 -3.86 -2.42
N LEU A 294 -6.97 -4.17 -1.79
CA LEU A 294 -5.72 -4.41 -2.49
C LEU A 294 -5.72 -5.74 -3.25
N ASN A 295 -6.57 -6.70 -2.83
CA ASN A 295 -6.67 -8.05 -3.39
C ASN A 295 -5.31 -8.65 -3.77
N GLN A 296 -4.38 -8.59 -2.81
CA GLN A 296 -2.96 -8.85 -3.05
C GLN A 296 -2.73 -10.27 -3.58
N GLN A 297 -1.99 -10.36 -4.68
CA GLN A 297 -1.44 -11.60 -5.20
C GLN A 297 -0.23 -12.09 -4.38
N PRO A 298 0.17 -13.36 -4.51
CA PRO A 298 1.46 -13.87 -4.02
C PRO A 298 2.66 -13.14 -4.63
N LEU A 299 3.84 -13.28 -4.03
CA LEU A 299 5.08 -12.63 -4.49
C LEU A 299 4.98 -11.10 -4.55
N GLN A 300 4.59 -10.52 -3.42
CA GLN A 300 4.82 -9.08 -3.23
C GLN A 300 6.32 -8.77 -3.34
N PRO A 301 6.72 -7.53 -3.68
CA PRO A 301 8.13 -7.18 -3.87
C PRO A 301 8.89 -6.87 -2.57
N ARG A 302 8.18 -6.85 -1.45
CA ARG A 302 8.66 -6.60 -0.08
C ARG A 302 7.52 -6.81 0.91
N GLU A 303 7.88 -6.91 2.18
CA GLU A 303 6.93 -6.91 3.29
C GLU A 303 6.08 -5.62 3.29
N ARG A 304 4.77 -5.76 3.57
CA ARG A 304 3.76 -4.71 3.47
C ARG A 304 3.06 -4.37 4.79
N ASP A 305 3.72 -4.59 5.90
CA ASP A 305 3.22 -4.23 7.24
C ASP A 305 2.74 -2.77 7.32
N TYR A 306 3.45 -1.85 6.65
CA TYR A 306 3.11 -0.43 6.57
C TYR A 306 1.71 -0.15 5.98
N ALA A 307 1.16 -1.05 5.15
CA ALA A 307 -0.17 -0.89 4.58
C ALA A 307 -1.27 -0.99 5.65
N TYR A 308 -0.96 -1.59 6.81
CA TYR A 308 -1.93 -1.88 7.88
C TYR A 308 -1.67 -1.07 9.16
N ALA A 309 -0.73 -0.11 9.12
CA ALA A 309 -0.35 0.69 10.28
C ALA A 309 -1.55 1.38 10.97
N GLY A 310 -2.56 1.78 10.20
CA GLY A 310 -3.80 2.36 10.75
C GLY A 310 -4.51 1.41 11.72
N SER A 311 -4.57 0.11 11.41
CA SER A 311 -5.18 -0.88 12.29
C SER A 311 -4.34 -1.10 13.55
N PHE A 312 -3.02 -1.00 13.45
CA PHE A 312 -2.12 -1.13 14.60
C PHE A 312 -2.29 0.05 15.56
N TYR A 313 -2.48 1.27 15.03
CA TYR A 313 -2.84 2.44 15.83
C TYR A 313 -4.21 2.29 16.49
N ALA A 314 -5.22 1.78 15.76
CA ALA A 314 -6.53 1.51 16.36
C ALA A 314 -6.44 0.50 17.51
N PHE A 315 -5.67 -0.58 17.34
CA PHE A 315 -5.45 -1.56 18.41
C PHE A 315 -4.67 -0.97 19.60
N SER A 316 -3.75 -0.05 19.34
CA SER A 316 -3.00 0.65 20.40
C SER A 316 -3.89 1.52 21.30
N ILE A 317 -5.03 2.02 20.79
CA ILE A 317 -6.04 2.69 21.62
C ILE A 317 -6.59 1.70 22.66
N TRP A 318 -6.90 0.47 22.24
CA TRP A 318 -7.32 -0.57 23.17
C TRP A 318 -6.22 -0.97 24.14
N ILE A 319 -4.94 -1.02 23.72
CA ILE A 319 -3.83 -1.23 24.66
C ILE A 319 -3.86 -0.18 25.78
N GLY A 320 -4.05 1.10 25.44
CA GLY A 320 -4.20 2.17 26.43
C GLY A 320 -5.40 1.96 27.36
N LEU A 321 -6.55 1.57 26.83
CA LEU A 321 -7.74 1.23 27.63
C LEU A 321 -7.56 -0.03 28.48
N GLY A 322 -6.66 -0.94 28.08
CA GLY A 322 -6.27 -2.12 28.84
C GLY A 322 -5.68 -1.77 30.20
N VAL A 323 -4.98 -0.64 30.32
CA VAL A 323 -4.48 -0.12 31.59
C VAL A 323 -5.63 0.17 32.57
N LEU A 324 -6.72 0.76 32.07
CA LEU A 324 -7.94 1.00 32.87
C LEU A 324 -8.62 -0.31 33.26
N ALA A 325 -8.60 -1.31 32.37
CA ALA A 325 -9.11 -2.64 32.66
C ALA A 325 -8.34 -3.30 33.81
N LEU A 326 -7.00 -3.24 33.78
CA LEU A 326 -6.12 -3.75 34.84
C LEU A 326 -6.38 -3.03 36.17
N TYR A 327 -6.46 -1.71 36.16
CA TYR A 327 -6.74 -0.93 37.37
C TYR A 327 -8.08 -1.31 38.00
N ASN A 328 -9.15 -1.36 37.21
CA ASN A 328 -10.47 -1.75 37.71
C ASN A 328 -10.50 -3.21 38.18
N GLY A 329 -9.74 -4.09 37.54
CA GLY A 329 -9.56 -5.47 37.99
C GLY A 329 -8.87 -5.54 39.36
N LEU A 330 -7.75 -4.84 39.52
CA LEU A 330 -6.98 -4.81 40.77
C LEU A 330 -7.77 -4.20 41.93
N GLN A 331 -8.59 -3.18 41.66
CA GLN A 331 -9.46 -2.58 42.68
C GLN A 331 -10.50 -3.54 43.27
N LYS A 332 -10.81 -4.66 42.61
CA LYS A 332 -11.71 -5.68 43.20
C LYS A 332 -11.07 -6.43 44.36
N VAL A 333 -9.74 -6.47 44.42
CA VAL A 333 -8.98 -7.19 45.45
C VAL A 333 -8.14 -6.26 46.35
N MET A 334 -7.98 -4.99 45.95
CA MET A 334 -7.17 -4.01 46.66
C MET A 334 -7.95 -2.71 46.87
N SER A 335 -8.19 -2.36 48.13
CA SER A 335 -8.97 -1.15 48.48
C SER A 335 -8.17 0.15 48.39
N ASN A 336 -6.84 0.09 48.51
CA ASN A 336 -5.98 1.27 48.40
C ASN A 336 -5.83 1.70 46.94
N LYS A 337 -6.60 2.73 46.54
CA LYS A 337 -6.66 3.21 45.16
C LYS A 337 -5.32 3.75 44.66
N THR A 338 -4.58 4.46 45.50
CA THR A 338 -3.29 5.05 45.14
C THR A 338 -2.24 3.97 44.90
N MET A 339 -2.21 2.95 45.75
CA MET A 339 -1.31 1.81 45.59
C MET A 339 -1.67 1.00 44.34
N ALA A 340 -2.96 0.74 44.11
CA ALA A 340 -3.43 0.05 42.91
C ALA A 340 -3.06 0.81 41.63
N ALA A 341 -3.26 2.13 41.61
CA ALA A 341 -2.86 2.98 40.49
C ALA A 341 -1.34 2.92 40.26
N GLY A 342 -0.54 3.07 41.32
CA GLY A 342 0.92 2.98 41.25
C GLY A 342 1.41 1.64 40.69
N ILE A 343 0.86 0.53 41.17
CA ILE A 343 1.20 -0.82 40.68
C ILE A 343 0.85 -0.96 39.20
N VAL A 344 -0.38 -0.60 38.80
CA VAL A 344 -0.80 -0.74 37.41
C VAL A 344 0.01 0.15 36.48
N THR A 345 0.35 1.37 36.88
CA THR A 345 1.24 2.25 36.10
C THR A 345 2.62 1.62 35.92
N VAL A 346 3.25 1.15 37.00
CA VAL A 346 4.57 0.50 36.93
C VAL A 346 4.53 -0.74 36.05
N VAL A 347 3.56 -1.64 36.27
CA VAL A 347 3.41 -2.85 35.47
C VAL A 347 3.16 -2.52 34.00
N SER A 348 2.28 -1.57 33.71
CA SER A 348 1.93 -1.24 32.31
C SER A 348 3.07 -0.55 31.57
N LEU A 349 3.91 0.25 32.24
CA LEU A 349 5.05 0.94 31.63
C LEU A 349 6.31 0.08 31.55
N VAL A 350 6.54 -0.79 32.54
CA VAL A 350 7.73 -1.65 32.58
C VAL A 350 7.50 -2.96 31.81
N ALA A 351 6.35 -3.61 31.95
CA ALA A 351 6.15 -4.92 31.33
C ALA A 351 6.00 -4.84 29.80
N VAL A 352 5.36 -3.79 29.27
CA VAL A 352 5.07 -3.68 27.84
C VAL A 352 6.06 -2.74 27.11
N PRO A 353 6.10 -1.41 27.35
CA PRO A 353 7.03 -0.52 26.67
C PRO A 353 8.52 -0.86 26.85
N VAL A 354 8.99 -1.15 28.07
CA VAL A 354 10.42 -1.46 28.29
C VAL A 354 10.80 -2.79 27.62
N LEU A 355 9.94 -3.80 27.68
CA LEU A 355 10.15 -5.05 26.95
C LEU A 355 10.23 -4.79 25.44
N MET A 356 9.24 -4.09 24.88
CA MET A 356 9.21 -3.76 23.45
C MET A 356 10.43 -2.96 23.01
N ALA A 357 10.87 -2.00 23.83
CA ALA A 357 12.09 -1.26 23.59
C ALA A 357 13.30 -2.19 23.62
N SER A 358 13.51 -2.94 24.71
CA SER A 358 14.68 -3.82 24.86
C SER A 358 14.81 -4.87 23.75
N GLN A 359 13.69 -5.46 23.32
CA GLN A 359 13.65 -6.50 22.29
C GLN A 359 13.64 -5.92 20.88
N GLY A 360 13.06 -4.73 20.68
CA GLY A 360 12.86 -4.14 19.36
C GLY A 360 13.93 -3.12 18.95
N TRP A 361 14.73 -2.59 19.89
CA TRP A 361 15.60 -1.44 19.64
C TRP A 361 16.61 -1.66 18.51
N GLU A 362 17.34 -2.79 18.57
CA GLU A 362 18.37 -3.11 17.58
C GLU A 362 17.78 -3.19 16.17
N GLY A 363 16.67 -3.92 16.02
CA GLY A 363 15.95 -4.06 14.76
C GLY A 363 15.37 -2.76 14.20
N HIS A 364 15.16 -1.73 15.02
CA HIS A 364 14.69 -0.41 14.61
C HIS A 364 15.81 0.62 14.46
N ASN A 365 17.01 0.34 14.99
CA ASN A 365 18.13 1.26 14.85
C ASN A 365 18.56 1.35 13.37
N ARG A 366 18.64 2.57 12.85
CA ARG A 366 19.09 2.87 11.48
C ARG A 366 20.31 3.79 11.47
N SER A 367 20.86 4.14 12.64
CA SER A 367 21.93 5.15 12.77
C SER A 367 23.20 4.81 11.99
N GLY A 368 23.50 3.53 11.78
CA GLY A 368 24.66 3.07 11.00
C GLY A 368 24.38 2.74 9.54
N LYS A 369 23.15 2.95 9.02
CA LYS A 369 22.80 2.53 7.65
C LYS A 369 23.20 3.57 6.60
N TYR A 370 24.49 3.64 6.31
CA TYR A 370 25.06 4.57 5.32
C TYR A 370 25.31 3.96 3.93
N ALA A 371 25.25 2.63 3.80
CA ALA A 371 25.66 1.92 2.58
C ALA A 371 25.00 2.47 1.30
N ALA A 372 23.69 2.71 1.30
CA ALA A 372 22.99 3.25 0.13
C ALA A 372 23.45 4.67 -0.24
N ARG A 373 23.65 5.55 0.77
CA ARG A 373 24.17 6.90 0.58
C ARG A 373 25.60 6.87 0.05
N ASP A 374 26.46 6.08 0.68
CA ASP A 374 27.89 6.02 0.35
C ASP A 374 28.11 5.41 -1.04
N PHE A 375 27.38 4.33 -1.36
CA PHE A 375 27.33 3.76 -2.70
C PHE A 375 26.95 4.81 -3.75
N ALA A 376 25.88 5.57 -3.51
CA ALA A 376 25.42 6.61 -4.43
C ALA A 376 26.47 7.71 -4.64
N ARG A 377 27.07 8.19 -3.54
CA ARG A 377 28.15 9.19 -3.60
C ARG A 377 29.33 8.66 -4.41
N MET A 378 29.79 7.45 -4.13
CA MET A 378 30.92 6.83 -4.84
C MET A 378 30.66 6.70 -6.35
N TYR A 379 29.44 6.30 -6.75
CA TYR A 379 29.06 6.24 -8.15
C TYR A 379 29.16 7.60 -8.83
N LEU A 380 28.55 8.63 -8.23
CA LEU A 380 28.54 9.97 -8.81
C LEU A 380 29.93 10.58 -8.86
N GLU A 381 30.72 10.46 -7.78
CA GLU A 381 32.07 11.04 -7.69
C GLU A 381 33.04 10.38 -8.69
N SER A 382 32.82 9.11 -9.04
CA SER A 382 33.62 8.40 -10.05
C SER A 382 33.29 8.79 -11.49
N CYS A 383 32.19 9.49 -11.73
CA CYS A 383 31.81 9.95 -13.07
C CYS A 383 32.66 11.13 -13.53
N ALA A 384 32.97 11.21 -14.83
CA ALA A 384 33.53 12.41 -15.44
C ALA A 384 32.58 13.64 -15.25
N PRO A 385 33.08 14.88 -15.30
CA PRO A 385 32.24 16.07 -15.27
C PRO A 385 31.13 16.04 -16.33
N ASN A 386 29.90 16.40 -15.96
CA ASN A 386 28.71 16.38 -16.84
C ASN A 386 28.37 15.00 -17.47
N ALA A 387 28.81 13.90 -16.86
CA ALA A 387 28.49 12.56 -17.34
C ALA A 387 26.97 12.27 -17.28
N ILE A 388 26.55 11.28 -18.08
CA ILE A 388 25.21 10.70 -18.02
C ILE A 388 25.35 9.30 -17.41
N LEU A 389 24.73 9.09 -16.24
CA LEU A 389 24.74 7.83 -15.52
C LEU A 389 23.39 7.14 -15.69
N PHE A 390 23.39 5.99 -16.36
CA PHE A 390 22.20 5.14 -16.51
C PHE A 390 22.06 4.19 -15.32
N THR A 391 20.86 4.14 -14.75
CA THR A 391 20.44 3.23 -13.69
C THR A 391 19.26 2.38 -14.16
N ASN A 392 19.00 1.28 -13.45
CA ASN A 392 17.95 0.35 -13.84
C ASN A 392 16.62 0.66 -13.16
N GLY A 393 16.59 0.96 -11.86
CA GLY A 393 15.33 1.18 -11.15
C GLY A 393 15.40 1.90 -9.82
N ASP A 394 14.42 1.67 -8.95
CA ASP A 394 14.24 2.49 -7.75
C ASP A 394 15.41 2.36 -6.77
N ASN A 395 15.92 1.13 -6.57
CA ASN A 395 16.92 0.82 -5.55
C ASN A 395 18.31 1.41 -5.84
N ASP A 396 18.69 1.58 -7.11
CA ASP A 396 19.94 2.20 -7.53
C ASP A 396 19.75 3.69 -7.88
N THR A 397 18.57 4.11 -8.34
CA THR A 397 18.31 5.51 -8.70
C THR A 397 18.03 6.41 -7.50
N PHE A 398 17.15 6.00 -6.57
CA PHE A 398 16.70 6.89 -5.49
C PHE A 398 17.82 7.32 -4.53
N PRO A 399 18.80 6.46 -4.20
CA PRO A 399 19.97 6.91 -3.43
C PRO A 399 20.78 7.99 -4.14
N LEU A 400 20.95 7.90 -5.47
CA LEU A 400 21.66 8.93 -6.28
C LEU A 400 20.89 10.25 -6.26
N TRP A 401 19.58 10.19 -6.49
CA TRP A 401 18.73 11.37 -6.41
C TRP A 401 18.75 11.99 -5.01
N TYR A 402 18.73 11.20 -3.94
CA TYR A 402 18.83 11.71 -2.58
C TYR A 402 20.11 12.53 -2.36
N VAL A 403 21.28 11.98 -2.71
CA VAL A 403 22.56 12.70 -2.48
C VAL A 403 22.70 13.94 -3.38
N GLN A 404 22.05 13.97 -4.55
CA GLN A 404 21.99 15.16 -5.39
C GLN A 404 21.05 16.24 -4.83
N GLU A 405 19.81 15.87 -4.50
CA GLU A 405 18.75 16.81 -4.09
C GLU A 405 18.94 17.33 -2.65
N VAL A 406 19.45 16.49 -1.75
CA VAL A 406 19.54 16.80 -0.32
C VAL A 406 20.97 17.16 0.08
N GLU A 407 21.97 16.39 -0.36
CA GLU A 407 23.37 16.63 0.02
C GLU A 407 24.12 17.53 -0.98
N GLY A 408 23.54 17.82 -2.15
CA GLY A 408 24.13 18.71 -3.15
C GLY A 408 25.33 18.13 -3.89
N ILE A 409 25.51 16.81 -3.86
CA ILE A 409 26.71 16.13 -4.40
C ILE A 409 26.56 15.92 -5.90
N ARG A 410 27.58 16.31 -6.68
CA ARG A 410 27.68 16.03 -8.13
C ARG A 410 26.38 16.34 -8.90
N THR A 411 25.83 17.53 -8.66
CA THR A 411 24.63 18.04 -9.35
C THR A 411 24.87 18.36 -10.83
N ASP A 412 26.10 18.16 -11.32
CA ASP A 412 26.49 18.18 -12.74
C ASP A 412 26.17 16.86 -13.47
N VAL A 413 26.19 15.72 -12.78
CA VAL A 413 25.95 14.39 -13.38
C VAL A 413 24.46 14.19 -13.64
N ARG A 414 24.10 13.74 -14.83
CA ARG A 414 22.72 13.41 -15.20
C ARG A 414 22.41 11.95 -14.89
N VAL A 415 21.57 11.69 -13.89
CA VAL A 415 21.08 10.34 -13.57
C VAL A 415 19.83 10.02 -14.41
N VAL A 416 19.89 8.93 -15.19
CA VAL A 416 18.83 8.46 -16.07
C VAL A 416 18.38 7.06 -15.66
N ASN A 417 17.17 6.95 -15.12
CA ASN A 417 16.53 5.69 -14.83
C ASN A 417 15.93 5.10 -16.11
N TYR A 418 16.44 3.94 -16.50
CA TYR A 418 16.06 3.24 -17.70
C TYR A 418 14.57 2.83 -17.70
N MET A 419 14.05 2.28 -16.59
CA MET A 419 12.64 1.85 -16.50
C MET A 419 11.65 3.00 -16.64
N LEU A 420 12.05 4.23 -16.28
CA LEU A 420 11.21 5.43 -16.43
C LEU A 420 11.30 6.04 -17.84
N SER A 421 12.27 5.62 -18.66
CA SER A 421 12.55 6.20 -19.99
C SER A 421 11.45 5.94 -21.04
N SER A 422 10.48 5.06 -20.75
CA SER A 422 9.27 4.88 -21.56
C SER A 422 8.19 5.93 -21.28
N GLY A 423 8.28 6.67 -20.16
CA GLY A 423 7.32 7.70 -19.79
C GLY A 423 7.57 9.02 -20.53
N ASP A 424 6.55 9.55 -21.22
CA ASP A 424 6.59 10.84 -21.90
C ASP A 424 7.03 12.00 -20.98
N TRP A 425 6.50 12.02 -19.75
CA TRP A 425 6.87 12.97 -18.72
C TRP A 425 8.34 12.89 -18.31
N TYR A 426 8.95 11.70 -18.34
CA TYR A 426 10.33 11.49 -17.93
C TYR A 426 11.29 11.92 -19.05
N VAL A 427 10.96 11.59 -20.31
CA VAL A 427 11.71 12.07 -21.48
C VAL A 427 11.72 13.60 -21.54
N ASP A 428 10.57 14.26 -21.32
CA ASP A 428 10.46 15.73 -21.21
C ASP A 428 11.36 16.28 -20.09
N GLN A 429 11.41 15.59 -18.95
CA GLN A 429 12.26 15.96 -17.81
C GLN A 429 13.76 15.84 -18.13
N MET A 430 14.16 14.86 -18.94
CA MET A 430 15.55 14.68 -19.37
C MET A 430 15.97 15.72 -20.42
N GLY A 431 15.03 16.25 -21.19
CA GLY A 431 15.24 17.30 -22.21
C GLY A 431 15.49 18.71 -21.66
N ARG A 432 15.54 18.90 -20.34
CA ARG A 432 15.79 20.20 -19.70
C ARG A 432 17.03 20.19 -18.80
N LYS A 433 17.62 21.38 -18.64
CA LYS A 433 18.69 21.62 -17.66
C LYS A 433 18.14 21.45 -16.24
N VAL A 434 18.88 20.74 -15.39
CA VAL A 434 18.54 20.53 -13.98
C VAL A 434 19.80 20.82 -13.18
N TYR A 435 19.73 21.82 -12.29
CA TYR A 435 20.90 22.34 -11.57
C TYR A 435 22.07 22.66 -12.52
N ASN A 436 23.23 22.05 -12.28
CA ASN A 436 24.44 22.20 -13.07
C ASN A 436 24.48 21.22 -14.26
N SER A 437 23.67 20.16 -14.24
CA SER A 437 23.58 19.18 -15.31
C SER A 437 22.84 19.76 -16.53
N ASP A 438 23.52 19.83 -17.66
CA ASP A 438 22.92 20.25 -18.93
C ASP A 438 21.80 19.28 -19.38
N LYS A 439 20.97 19.74 -20.32
CA LYS A 439 19.93 18.90 -20.91
C LYS A 439 20.56 17.74 -21.69
N LEU A 440 19.88 16.60 -21.74
CA LEU A 440 20.32 15.52 -22.61
C LEU A 440 20.27 15.95 -24.09
N PRO A 441 21.22 15.49 -24.93
CA PRO A 441 21.25 15.80 -26.37
C PRO A 441 20.22 14.95 -27.13
N LEU A 442 18.95 15.05 -26.75
CA LEU A 442 17.85 14.35 -27.41
C LEU A 442 17.51 15.03 -28.74
N THR A 443 17.40 14.23 -29.80
CA THR A 443 16.97 14.67 -31.14
C THR A 443 15.50 14.40 -31.43
N ILE A 444 14.82 13.70 -30.51
CA ILE A 444 13.39 13.40 -30.59
C ILE A 444 12.55 14.63 -30.21
N ASP A 445 11.57 14.95 -31.06
CA ASP A 445 10.63 16.04 -30.79
C ASP A 445 9.56 15.62 -29.76
N GLN A 446 9.05 16.58 -29.00
CA GLN A 446 8.00 16.37 -28.01
C GLN A 446 6.75 15.75 -28.60
N ASP A 447 6.41 16.12 -29.83
CA ASP A 447 5.29 15.55 -30.57
C ASP A 447 5.46 14.05 -30.86
N PHE A 448 6.69 13.57 -31.03
CA PHE A 448 6.97 12.18 -31.37
C PHE A 448 6.59 11.23 -30.23
N TYR A 449 7.00 11.54 -29.00
CA TYR A 449 6.74 10.68 -27.83
C TYR A 449 5.42 11.02 -27.12
N ASN A 450 4.84 12.20 -27.33
CA ASN A 450 3.51 12.52 -26.81
C ASN A 450 2.37 11.87 -27.61
N LYS A 451 2.53 11.69 -28.93
CA LYS A 451 1.47 11.18 -29.83
C LYS A 451 1.36 9.66 -29.88
N LYS A 452 2.43 8.94 -29.54
CA LYS A 452 2.42 7.48 -29.50
C LYS A 452 2.60 7.05 -28.06
N GLY A 453 1.55 6.47 -27.47
CA GLY A 453 1.68 5.64 -26.26
C GLY A 453 2.46 4.37 -26.62
N ASN A 454 3.72 4.52 -27.02
CA ASN A 454 4.59 3.40 -27.34
C ASN A 454 4.93 2.70 -26.02
N TYR A 455 4.09 1.74 -25.66
CA TYR A 455 4.59 0.49 -25.11
C TYR A 455 5.68 0.01 -26.09
N VAL A 456 6.94 0.06 -25.67
CA VAL A 456 7.93 -0.83 -26.28
C VAL A 456 7.48 -2.24 -25.87
N PRO A 457 7.19 -3.14 -26.82
CA PRO A 457 6.69 -4.48 -26.53
C PRO A 457 7.67 -5.30 -25.67
#